data_AF-A0A819B055-F1
#
_entry.id   AF-A0A819B055-F1
#
_cell.length_a   1.000
_cell.length_b   1.000
_cell.length_c   1.000
_cell.angle_alpha   90.00
_cell.angle_beta   90.00
_cell.angle_gamma   90.00
#
_symmetry.space_group_name_H-M   'P 1'
#
loop_
_entity.id
_entity.type
_entity.pdbx_description
1 polymer ?
#
loop_
_entity_poly.entity_id
_entity_poly.type
_entity_poly.pdbx_seq_one_letter_code
_entity_poly.pdbx_strand_id
1 'polypeptide(L)' 'MSDKAYFKGYDKMGRPINYIYVKDQFSIEVTEKLGILSVETSRKLLKGSIETGIVILDMNGFVPLAYGR' A
#
# COMPACT_ATOMS: atom_id res chain seq x y z
N MET A 1 4.15 7.55 -11.95
CA MET A 1 4.06 6.89 -10.62
C MET A 1 2.61 6.67 -10.15
N SER A 2 1.58 7.03 -10.95
CA SER A 2 0.19 7.19 -10.49
C SER A 2 -0.60 5.90 -10.23
N ASP A 3 -0.20 4.75 -10.76
CA ASP A 3 -1.09 3.58 -10.79
C ASP A 3 -0.66 2.47 -9.83
N LYS A 4 0.43 2.68 -9.09
CA LYS A 4 1.04 1.65 -8.22
C LYS A 4 0.71 1.80 -6.75
N ALA A 5 0.46 3.01 -6.27
CA ALA A 5 -0.04 3.24 -4.92
C ALA A 5 -1.03 4.42 -4.91
N TYR A 6 -2.19 4.24 -4.30
CA TYR A 6 -3.23 5.26 -4.28
C TYR A 6 -4.16 5.15 -3.06
N PHE A 7 -4.71 6.29 -2.64
CA PHE A 7 -5.73 6.36 -1.61
C PHE A 7 -7.09 5.95 -2.17
N LYS A 8 -7.81 5.05 -1.47
CA LYS A 8 -9.11 4.54 -1.91
C LYS A 8 -10.30 5.14 -1.16
N GLY A 9 -10.11 5.56 0.09
CA GLY A 9 -11.21 6.03 0.94
C GLY A 9 -10.98 5.66 2.40
N TYR A 10 -12.05 5.64 3.18
CA TYR A 10 -12.02 5.30 4.60
C TYR A 10 -12.81 4.02 4.85
N ASP A 11 -12.40 3.24 5.84
CA ASP A 11 -13.20 2.11 6.32
C ASP A 11 -14.35 2.56 7.23
N LYS A 12 -15.14 1.61 7.72
CA LYS A 12 -16.26 1.87 8.65
C LYS A 12 -15.86 2.52 9.97
N MET A 13 -14.57 2.48 10.33
CA MET A 13 -14.03 3.11 11.53
C MET A 13 -13.37 4.46 11.24
N GLY A 14 -13.35 4.92 9.99
CA GLY A 14 -12.70 6.17 9.59
C GLY A 14 -11.18 6.04 9.37
N ARG A 15 -10.65 4.82 9.27
CA ARG A 15 -9.23 4.59 8.96
C ARG A 15 -8.97 4.78 7.46
N PRO A 16 -7.95 5.56 7.06
CA PRO A 16 -7.63 5.75 5.64
C PRO A 16 -7.12 4.43 5.04
N ILE A 17 -7.61 4.10 3.85
CA ILE A 17 -7.26 2.90 3.09
C ILE A 17 -6.40 3.30 1.90
N ASN A 18 -5.19 2.75 1.84
CA ASN A 18 -4.25 2.89 0.73
C ASN A 18 -4.05 1.55 0.04
N TYR A 19 -4.02 1.55 -1.28
CA TYR A 19 -3.72 0.37 -2.09
C TYR A 19 -2.31 0.48 -2.63
N ILE A 20 -1.61 -0.65 -2.70
CA ILE A 20 -0.37 -0.82 -3.47
C ILE A 20 -0.59 -1.98 -4.43
N TYR A 21 -0.45 -1.75 -5.72
CA TYR A 21 -0.61 -2.77 -6.76
C TYR A 21 0.73 -3.41 -7.10
N VAL A 22 0.86 -4.70 -6.80
CA VAL A 22 2.09 -5.50 -6.89
C VAL A 22 2.01 -6.44 -8.11
N LYS A 23 1.82 -5.88 -9.30
CA LYS A 23 1.75 -6.65 -10.56
C LYS A 23 3.11 -7.15 -11.04
N ASP A 24 4.12 -6.32 -10.86
CA ASP A 24 5.48 -6.61 -11.28
C ASP A 24 6.32 -6.90 -10.04
N GLN A 25 7.35 -7.73 -10.20
CA GLN A 25 8.37 -7.85 -9.16
C GLN A 25 9.16 -6.56 -9.08
N PHE A 26 8.67 -5.65 -8.24
CA PHE A 26 9.42 -4.47 -7.87
C PHE A 26 10.68 -4.90 -7.14
N SER A 27 11.75 -4.13 -7.30
CA SER A 27 12.87 -4.25 -6.39
C SER A 27 12.39 -4.00 -4.96
N ILE A 28 13.12 -4.58 -3.99
CA ILE A 28 12.87 -4.36 -2.56
C ILE A 28 12.80 -2.85 -2.28
N GLU A 29 13.75 -2.09 -2.82
CA GLU A 29 13.81 -0.62 -2.66
C GLU A 29 12.53 0.10 -3.15
N VAL A 30 11.97 -0.31 -4.28
CA VAL A 30 10.72 0.30 -4.79
C VAL A 30 9.54 -0.07 -3.88
N THR A 31 9.49 -1.31 -3.40
CA THR A 31 8.45 -1.77 -2.48
C THR A 31 8.49 -0.99 -1.16
N GLU A 32 9.68 -0.78 -0.60
CA GLU A 32 9.88 0.03 0.60
C GLU A 32 9.41 1.47 0.41
N LYS A 33 9.79 2.11 -0.72
CA LYS A 33 9.34 3.47 -1.04
C LYS A 33 7.82 3.59 -1.17
N LEU A 34 7.16 2.60 -1.78
CA LEU A 34 5.68 2.57 -1.89
C LEU A 34 5.02 2.35 -0.52
N GLY A 35 5.64 1.55 0.35
CA GLY A 35 5.22 1.38 1.74
C GLY A 35 5.29 2.69 2.53
N ILE A 36 6.43 3.38 2.47
CA ILE A 36 6.62 4.69 3.11
C ILE A 36 5.59 5.69 2.59
N LEU A 37 5.38 5.75 1.27
CA LEU A 37 4.37 6.63 0.67
C LEU A 37 2.96 6.36 1.21
N SER A 38 2.60 5.09 1.39
CA SER A 38 1.27 4.70 1.90
C SER A 38 1.10 5.07 3.38
N VAL A 39 2.15 4.92 4.19
CA VAL A 39 2.16 5.34 5.59
C VAL A 39 2.06 6.86 5.71
N GLU A 40 2.86 7.62 4.95
CA GLU A 40 2.82 9.08 4.97
C GLU A 40 1.49 9.64 4.46
N THR A 41 0.90 9.00 3.44
CA THR A 41 -0.45 9.33 2.97
C THR A 41 -1.47 9.09 4.07
N SER A 42 -1.42 7.93 4.75
CA SER A 42 -2.29 7.63 5.88
C SER A 42 -2.15 8.69 6.96
N ARG A 43 -0.93 9.00 7.39
CA ARG A 43 -0.64 9.97 8.46
C ARG A 43 -1.25 11.35 8.18
N LYS A 44 -1.24 11.80 6.93
CA LYS A 44 -1.86 13.08 6.52
C LYS A 44 -3.38 13.06 6.52
N LEU A 45 -3.99 11.89 6.35
CA LEU A 45 -5.44 11.69 6.25
C LEU A 45 -6.09 11.29 7.58
N LEU A 46 -5.30 10.85 8.56
CA LEU A 46 -5.79 10.56 9.91
C LEU A 46 -6.43 11.80 10.53
N LYS A 47 -7.55 11.60 11.22
CA LYS A 47 -8.30 12.64 11.92
C LYS A 47 -8.64 12.18 13.32
N GLY A 48 -8.54 13.12 14.27
CA GLY A 48 -9.03 12.93 15.65
C GLY A 48 -8.34 11.76 16.37
N SER A 49 -9.15 10.84 16.89
CA SER A 49 -8.73 9.67 17.69
C SER A 49 -8.30 8.45 16.87
N ILE A 50 -8.30 8.53 15.54
CA ILE A 50 -7.86 7.41 14.70
C ILE A 50 -6.34 7.49 14.53
N GLU A 51 -5.64 6.46 15.02
CA GLU A 51 -4.17 6.38 14.99
C GLU A 51 -3.64 5.36 13.97
N THR A 52 -4.53 4.67 13.25
CA THR A 52 -4.17 3.57 12.34
C THR A 52 -4.70 3.79 10.93
N GLY A 53 -3.88 3.43 9.94
CA GLY A 53 -4.27 3.32 8.53
C GLY A 53 -4.34 1.86 8.09
N ILE A 54 -4.91 1.63 6.91
CA ILE A 54 -4.97 0.32 6.26
C ILE A 54 -4.17 0.41 4.96
N VAL A 55 -3.28 -0.56 4.74
CA VAL A 55 -2.60 -0.76 3.47
C VAL A 55 -3.04 -2.10 2.89
N ILE A 56 -3.53 -2.09 1.66
CA ILE A 56 -3.92 -3.28 0.91
C ILE A 56 -2.86 -3.51 -0.16
N LEU A 57 -2.15 -4.63 -0.04
CA LEU A 57 -1.25 -5.11 -1.08
C LEU A 57 -2.07 -5.94 -2.07
N ASP A 58 -2.39 -5.35 -3.22
CA ASP A 58 -3.07 -6.07 -4.30
C ASP A 58 -2.02 -6.85 -5.11
N MET A 59 -1.97 -8.16 -4.84
CA MET A 59 -1.05 -9.10 -5.47
C MET A 59 -1.70 -9.85 -6.65
N ASN A 60 -2.81 -9.35 -7.20
CA ASN A 60 -3.42 -9.99 -8.37
C ASN A 60 -2.46 -10.01 -9.57
N GLY A 61 -2.15 -11.22 -10.05
CA GLY A 61 -1.17 -11.43 -11.12
C GLY A 61 0.28 -11.51 -10.63
N PHE A 62 0.53 -11.44 -9.33
CA PHE A 62 1.86 -11.67 -8.77
C PHE A 62 2.27 -13.13 -8.98
N VAL A 63 3.39 -13.32 -9.67
CA VAL A 63 4.04 -14.62 -9.81
C VAL A 63 5.27 -14.61 -8.90
N PRO A 64 5.32 -15.43 -7.83
CA PRO A 64 6.55 -15.59 -7.06
C PRO A 64 7.65 -16.06 -8.02
N LEU A 65 8.87 -15.50 -7.91
CA LEU A 65 10.03 -16.22 -8.45
C LEU A 65 10.00 -17.57 -7.76
N ALA A 66 9.82 -18.65 -8.53
CA ALA A 66 10.04 -19.98 -8.01
C ALA A 66 11.40 -19.93 -7.32
N TYR A 67 11.45 -20.28 -6.03
CA TYR A 67 12.71 -20.45 -5.32
C TYR A 67 13.52 -21.47 -6.11
N GLY A 68 14.42 -20.95 -6.94
CA GLY A 68 15.29 -21.73 -7.79
C GLY A 68 16.20 -22.56 -6.91
N ARG A 69 16.03 -23.87 -7.02
CA ARG A 69 17.09 -24.85 -6.81
C ARG A 69 18.29 -24.54 -7.70
#